data_AF-A0A949HA77-F1
#
_entry.id   AF-A0A949HA77-F1
#
_cell.length_a   1.000
_cell.length_b   1.000
_cell.length_c   1.000
_cell.angle_alpha   90.00
_cell.angle_beta   90.00
_cell.angle_gamma   90.00
#
_symmetry.space_group_name_H-M   'P 1'
#
loop_
_entity.id
_entity.type
_entity.pdbx_description
1 polymer ?
#
loop_
_entity_poly.entity_id
_entity_poly.type
_entity_poly.pdbx_seq_one_letter_code
_entity_poly.pdbx_strand_id
1 'polypeptide(L)' 'MERVGSDSGGAVQGRVALVTGAARGQGRAHAVALAREGADVVVCDIAADIATVPYPLGTEAELAETVALVEATGR' A
#
# COMPACT_ATOMS: atom_id res chain seq x y z
N MET A 1 2.04 -29.91 -9.61
CA MET A 1 1.57 -28.75 -10.41
C MET A 1 2.66 -27.70 -10.32
N GLU A 2 3.62 -27.77 -11.23
CA GLU A 2 4.78 -26.88 -11.23
C GLU A 2 4.46 -25.62 -12.01
N ARG A 3 4.79 -24.45 -11.46
CA ARG A 3 4.85 -23.22 -12.23
C ARG A 3 6.25 -23.12 -12.83
N VAL A 4 6.35 -23.32 -14.14
CA VAL A 4 7.52 -22.89 -14.91
C VAL A 4 7.28 -21.46 -15.34
N GLY A 5 8.10 -20.56 -14.80
CA GLY A 5 8.12 -19.14 -15.14
C GLY A 5 9.27 -18.47 -14.40
N SER A 6 10.44 -18.44 -15.01
CA SER A 6 11.53 -17.56 -14.58
C SER A 6 11.25 -16.18 -15.15
N ASP A 7 10.54 -15.35 -14.41
CA ASP A 7 10.53 -13.91 -14.64
C ASP A 7 10.95 -13.23 -13.34
N SER A 8 11.90 -12.32 -13.42
CA SER A 8 12.68 -11.80 -12.30
C SER A 8 11.88 -10.81 -11.42
N GLY A 9 10.55 -10.87 -11.45
CA GLY A 9 9.63 -9.93 -10.79
C GLY A 9 8.42 -10.62 -10.15
N GLY A 10 7.88 -10.00 -9.10
CA GLY A 10 6.67 -10.47 -8.41
C GLY A 10 5.43 -10.47 -9.31
N ALA A 11 4.33 -11.09 -8.85
CA ALA A 11 3.13 -11.29 -9.67
C ALA A 11 2.48 -9.99 -10.19
N VAL A 12 2.83 -8.84 -9.58
CA VAL A 12 2.34 -7.50 -9.92
C VAL A 12 3.43 -6.57 -10.46
N GLN A 13 4.61 -7.10 -10.81
CA GLN A 13 5.72 -6.31 -11.35
C GLN A 13 5.29 -5.42 -12.53
N GLY A 14 5.59 -4.12 -12.43
CA GLY A 14 5.31 -3.13 -13.48
C GLY A 14 3.84 -2.74 -13.61
N ARG A 15 2.97 -3.16 -12.68
CA ARG A 15 1.57 -2.72 -12.62
C ARG A 15 1.43 -1.51 -11.68
N VAL A 16 0.34 -0.77 -11.86
CA VAL A 16 -0.07 0.28 -10.92
C VAL A 16 -1.20 -0.23 -10.03
N ALA A 17 -1.07 -0.04 -8.71
CA ALA A 17 -2.09 -0.40 -7.73
C ALA A 17 -2.60 0.85 -6.98
N LEU A 18 -3.92 1.02 -6.92
CA LEU A 18 -4.57 2.02 -6.05
C LEU A 18 -5.02 1.35 -4.75
N VAL A 19 -4.54 1.82 -3.62
CA VAL A 19 -4.88 1.31 -2.29
C VAL A 19 -5.64 2.37 -1.49
N THR A 20 -6.88 2.08 -1.13
CA THR A 20 -7.72 2.92 -0.26
C THR A 20 -7.60 2.51 1.21
N GLY A 21 -7.84 3.42 2.14
CA GLY A 21 -7.68 3.13 3.57
C GLY A 21 -6.21 2.86 3.93
N ALA A 22 -5.30 3.48 3.18
CA ALA A 22 -3.88 3.18 3.20
C ALA A 22 -3.12 3.82 4.35
N ALA A 23 -3.72 4.75 5.11
CA ALA A 23 -2.99 5.45 6.15
C ALA A 23 -2.39 4.50 7.20
N ARG A 24 -3.06 3.38 7.51
CA ARG A 24 -2.61 2.42 8.53
C ARG A 24 -3.16 1.02 8.31
N GLY A 25 -2.78 0.10 9.19
CA GLY A 25 -3.33 -1.27 9.23
C GLY A 25 -3.14 -2.04 7.92
N GLN A 26 -4.21 -2.70 7.46
CA GLN A 26 -4.12 -3.57 6.28
C GLN A 26 -3.89 -2.80 4.98
N GLY A 27 -4.45 -1.60 4.84
CA GLY A 27 -4.19 -0.78 3.64
C GLY A 27 -2.70 -0.47 3.50
N ARG A 28 -2.05 -0.02 4.59
CA ARG A 28 -0.60 0.17 4.62
C ARG A 28 0.16 -1.13 4.31
N ALA A 29 -0.19 -2.22 4.97
CA ALA A 29 0.48 -3.51 4.79
C ALA A 29 0.41 -3.98 3.32
N HIS A 30 -0.74 -3.82 2.68
CA HIS A 30 -0.93 -4.16 1.27
C HIS A 30 -0.16 -3.22 0.34
N ALA A 31 -0.17 -1.91 0.58
CA ALA A 31 0.61 -0.95 -0.21
C ALA A 31 2.11 -1.32 -0.22
N VAL A 32 2.68 -1.59 0.95
CA VAL A 32 4.09 -1.97 1.07
C VAL A 32 4.38 -3.34 0.44
N ALA A 33 3.49 -4.32 0.61
CA ALA A 33 3.67 -5.64 0.01
C ALA A 33 3.63 -5.59 -1.52
N LEU A 34 2.66 -4.87 -2.10
CA LEU A 34 2.54 -4.68 -3.55
C LEU A 34 3.76 -3.95 -4.13
N ALA A 35 4.26 -2.94 -3.43
CA ALA A 35 5.47 -2.21 -3.84
C ALA A 35 6.71 -3.13 -3.85
N ARG A 36 6.87 -3.97 -2.82
CA ARG A 36 7.94 -5.00 -2.77
C ARG A 36 7.83 -6.04 -3.89
N GLU A 37 6.61 -6.33 -4.35
CA GLU A 37 6.38 -7.20 -5.51
C GLU A 37 6.55 -6.49 -6.86
N GLY A 38 6.89 -5.20 -6.84
CA GLY A 38 7.27 -4.43 -8.02
C GLY A 38 6.16 -3.61 -8.65
N ALA A 39 5.04 -3.42 -7.97
CA ALA A 39 4.00 -2.50 -8.42
C ALA A 39 4.33 -1.06 -8.04
N ASP A 40 4.00 -0.10 -8.89
CA ASP A 40 3.93 1.30 -8.49
C ASP A 40 2.60 1.51 -7.75
N VAL A 41 2.62 2.24 -6.62
CA VAL A 41 1.46 2.28 -5.71
C VAL A 41 0.98 3.71 -5.53
N VAL A 42 -0.33 3.90 -5.72
CA VAL A 42 -1.05 5.12 -5.34
C VAL A 42 -1.81 4.82 -4.05
N VAL A 43 -1.56 5.61 -3.01
CA VAL A 43 -2.25 5.47 -1.71
C VAL A 43 -3.28 6.57 -1.53
N CYS A 44 -4.44 6.20 -0.99
CA CYS A 44 -5.53 7.13 -0.69
C CYS A 44 -6.15 6.78 0.66
N ASP A 45 -6.44 7.80 1.47
CA ASP A 45 -7.14 7.67 2.74
C ASP A 45 -7.90 8.97 3.01
N ILE A 46 -8.95 8.90 3.85
CA ILE A 46 -9.63 10.10 4.34
C ILE A 46 -8.73 10.88 5.30
N ALA A 47 -7.82 10.18 6.00
CA ALA A 47 -6.83 10.77 6.89
C ALA A 47 -7.43 11.69 8.00
N ALA A 48 -8.68 11.45 8.35
CA ALA A 48 -9.44 12.18 9.35
C ALA A 48 -10.52 11.30 9.99
N ASP A 49 -10.93 11.65 11.20
CA ASP A 49 -12.00 10.94 11.91
C ASP A 49 -13.38 11.20 11.28
N ILE A 50 -14.23 10.18 11.31
CA ILE A 50 -15.63 10.24 10.90
C ILE A 50 -16.50 10.14 12.15
N ALA A 51 -17.44 11.07 12.33
CA ALA A 51 -18.24 11.21 13.55
C ALA A 51 -18.98 9.93 13.99
N THR A 52 -19.33 9.05 13.06
CA THR A 52 -20.06 7.80 13.33
C THR A 52 -19.14 6.62 13.66
N VAL A 53 -17.82 6.79 13.60
CA VAL A 53 -16.84 5.72 13.88
C VAL A 53 -16.31 5.88 15.31
N PRO A 54 -16.48 4.87 16.19
CA PRO A 54 -16.21 5.01 17.62
C PRO A 54 -14.73 4.81 17.99
N TYR A 55 -13.81 4.99 17.05
CA TYR A 55 -12.37 4.86 17.27
C TYR A 55 -11.60 5.77 16.30
N PRO A 56 -10.37 6.18 16.66
CA PRO A 56 -9.55 7.03 15.80
C PRO A 56 -9.26 6.34 14.47
N LEU A 57 -9.44 7.06 13.37
CA LEU A 57 -9.08 6.65 12.02
C LEU A 57 -7.61 6.98 11.72
N GLY A 58 -7.21 6.82 10.46
CA GLY A 58 -5.88 7.23 10.02
C GLY A 58 -5.75 8.75 9.98
N THR A 59 -4.52 9.23 10.13
CA THR A 59 -4.13 10.64 10.03
C THR A 59 -3.32 10.91 8.78
N GLU A 60 -3.17 12.19 8.40
CA GLU A 60 -2.30 12.57 7.27
C GLU A 60 -0.84 12.17 7.51
N ALA A 61 -0.36 12.25 8.76
CA ALA A 61 0.99 11.83 9.11
C ALA A 61 1.20 10.31 8.92
N GLU A 62 0.20 9.50 9.26
CA GLU A 62 0.23 8.05 9.03
C GLU A 62 0.15 7.70 7.53
N LEU A 63 -0.59 8.48 6.73
CA LEU A 63 -0.57 8.34 5.27
C LEU A 63 0.80 8.69 4.69
N ALA A 64 1.43 9.77 5.16
CA ALA A 64 2.79 10.15 4.76
C ALA A 64 3.83 9.08 5.16
N GLU A 65 3.68 8.46 6.33
CA GLU A 65 4.52 7.32 6.74
C GLU A 65 4.36 6.14 5.77
N THR A 66 3.13 5.86 5.32
CA THR A 66 2.87 4.82 4.32
C THR A 66 3.56 5.12 2.99
N VAL A 67 3.54 6.38 2.54
CA VAL A 67 4.28 6.83 1.34
C VAL A 67 5.77 6.56 1.53
N ALA A 68 6.36 7.00 2.64
CA ALA A 68 7.79 6.79 2.91
C ALA A 68 8.17 5.29 2.94
N LEU A 69 7.29 4.43 3.46
CA LEU A 69 7.50 2.98 3.47
C LEU A 69 7.43 2.36 2.07
N VAL A 70 6.56 2.85 1.18
CA VAL A 70 6.49 2.44 -0.22
C VAL A 70 7.74 2.91 -0.97
N GLU A 71 8.12 4.19 -0.81
CA GLU A 71 9.33 4.76 -1.43
C GLU A 71 10.61 4.01 -1.02
N ALA A 72 10.69 3.57 0.24
CA ALA A 72 11.79 2.76 0.74
C ALA A 72 11.94 1.39 0.04
N THR A 73 10.93 0.94 -0.72
CA THR A 73 11.01 -0.27 -1.56
C THR A 73 11.55 -0.01 -2.96
N GLY A 74 11.82 1.26 -3.32
CA GLY A 74 12.28 1.68 -4.64
C GLY A 74 11.15 1.89 -5.65
N ARG A 75 9.94 2.19 -5.17
CA ARG A 75 8.74 2.48 -5.96
C ARG A 75 8.22 3.88 -5.71
#